data_AF-A0A520X7S7-F1
#
_entry.id   AF-A0A520X7S7-F1
#
_cell.length_a   1.000
_cell.length_b   1.000
_cell.length_c   1.000
_cell.angle_alpha   90.00
_cell.angle_beta   90.00
_cell.angle_gamma   90.00
#
_symmetry.space_group_name_H-M   'P 1'
#
loop_
_entity.id
_entity.type
_entity.pdbx_description
1 polymer ?
#
loop_
_entity_poly.entity_id
_entity_poly.type
_entity_poly.pdbx_seq_one_letter_code
_entity_poly.pdbx_strand_id
1 'polypeptide(L)' 'MDIIYAAEKPSIAMLLSQYVRRQVRPDEIKVSENPDETGSFYIGFDLDHYVLSPSGEIAPDKLETS' A
#
# COMPACT_ATOMS: atom_id res chain seq x y z
N MET A 1 6.66 -18.14 4.68
CA MET A 1 7.28 -17.54 5.89
C MET A 1 7.24 -16.06 5.62
N ASP A 2 6.08 -15.48 5.87
CA ASP A 2 5.66 -14.21 5.26
C ASP A 2 5.72 -13.13 6.33
N ILE A 3 6.95 -12.80 6.72
CA ILE A 3 7.20 -11.62 7.52
C ILE A 3 7.25 -10.46 6.53
N ILE A 4 6.09 -10.07 5.97
CA ILE A 4 5.98 -8.78 5.31
C ILE A 4 6.26 -7.76 6.40
N TYR A 5 7.41 -7.11 6.27
CA TYR A 5 8.12 -6.42 7.34
C TYR A 5 7.16 -5.51 8.12
N ALA A 6 6.94 -5.83 9.40
CA ALA A 6 6.19 -4.97 10.33
C ALA A 6 6.79 -3.53 10.42
N ALA A 7 8.04 -3.35 9.97
CA ALA A 7 8.72 -2.07 9.84
C ALA A 7 8.23 -1.21 8.66
N GLU A 8 7.67 -1.80 7.60
CA GLU A 8 7.21 -1.05 6.42
C GLU A 8 5.77 -0.58 6.54
N LYS A 9 4.92 -1.33 7.24
CA LYS A 9 3.52 -0.97 7.46
C LYS A 9 3.30 0.47 7.99
N PRO A 10 4.04 0.97 9.01
CA PRO A 10 3.90 2.35 9.45
C PRO A 10 4.40 3.38 8.44
N SER A 11 5.48 3.08 7.71
CA SER A 11 6.00 3.95 6.65
C SER A 11 5.02 4.04 5.48
N ILE A 12 4.43 2.92 5.08
CA ILE A 12 3.41 2.82 4.03
C ILE A 12 2.15 3.57 4.45
N ALA A 13 1.68 3.42 5.70
CA ALA A 13 0.55 4.16 6.23
C ALA A 13 0.80 5.69 6.21
N MET A 14 2.03 6.11 6.53
CA MET A 14 2.42 7.52 6.45
C MET A 14 2.36 8.03 5.01
N LEU A 15 2.96 7.32 4.06
CA LEU A 15 2.92 7.69 2.64
C LEU A 15 1.48 7.73 2.13
N LEU A 16 0.66 6.74 2.47
CA LEU A 16 -0.75 6.71 2.07
C LEU A 16 -1.51 7.89 2.68
N SER A 17 -1.25 8.23 3.94
CA SER A 17 -1.89 9.37 4.61
C SER A 17 -1.63 10.69 3.88
N GLN A 18 -0.41 10.86 3.35
CA GLN A 18 -0.04 12.03 2.55
C GLN A 18 -0.75 12.01 1.19
N TYR A 19 -0.86 10.84 0.57
CA TYR A 19 -1.55 10.65 -0.71
C TYR A 19 -3.05 10.95 -0.61
N VAL A 20 -3.77 10.31 0.32
CA VAL A 20 -5.21 10.49 0.51
C VAL A 20 -5.57 11.76 1.30
N ARG A 21 -4.56 12.52 1.76
CA ARG A 21 -4.70 13.72 2.61
C ARG A 21 -5.58 13.50 3.84
N ARG A 22 -5.51 12.30 4.41
CA ARG A 22 -6.27 11.87 5.59
C ARG A 22 -5.37 11.07 6.50
N GLN A 23 -5.59 11.14 7.80
CA GLN A 23 -4.88 10.27 8.74
C GLN A 23 -5.19 8.79 8.44
N VAL A 24 -4.14 8.01 8.22
CA VAL A 24 -4.19 6.56 7.99
C VAL A 24 -3.35 5.90 9.06
N ARG A 25 -3.94 4.97 9.81
CA ARG A 25 -3.21 4.18 10.80
C ARG A 25 -2.68 2.89 10.17
N PRO A 26 -1.53 2.37 10.63
CA PRO A 26 -0.97 1.11 10.12
C PRO A 26 -1.92 -0.09 10.30
N ASP A 27 -2.78 -0.05 11.31
CA ASP A 27 -3.79 -1.08 11.57
C ASP A 27 -4.99 -1.02 10.61
N GLU A 28 -5.23 0.12 9.97
CA GLU A 28 -6.34 0.32 9.02
C GLU A 28 -6.00 -0.17 7.61
N ILE A 29 -4.72 -0.38 7.32
CA ILE A 29 -4.25 -0.83 6.01
C ILE A 29 -3.91 -2.32 6.02
N LYS A 30 -4.12 -2.96 4.87
CA LYS A 30 -3.60 -4.29 4.55
C LYS A 30 -2.50 -4.13 3.53
N VAL A 31 -1.33 -4.68 3.80
CA VAL A 31 -0.19 -4.62 2.88
C VAL A 31 0.17 -6.04 2.48
N SER A 32 0.37 -6.25 1.18
CA SER A 32 0.87 -7.50 0.62
C SER A 32 1.90 -7.19 -0.47
N GLU A 33 2.93 -8.01 -0.58
CA GLU A 33 3.91 -7.90 -1.67
C GLU A 33 3.20 -8.15 -3.01
N ASN A 34 3.62 -7.40 -4.02
CA ASN A 34 3.18 -7.63 -5.38
C ASN A 34 4.07 -8.72 -6.02
N PRO A 35 3.52 -9.89 -6.40
CA PRO A 35 4.31 -10.94 -7.04
C PRO A 35 4.77 -10.58 -8.45
N ASP A 36 4.13 -9.60 -9.11
CA ASP A 36 4.45 -9.20 -10.48
C ASP A 36 5.63 -8.21 -10.56
N GLU A 37 5.91 -7.45 -9.50
CA GLU A 37 7.00 -6.46 -9.47
C GLU A 37 7.69 -6.42 -8.10
N THR A 38 8.96 -6.86 -8.06
CA THR A 38 9.76 -6.88 -6.83
C THR A 38 9.96 -5.48 -6.27
N GLY A 39 9.71 -5.32 -4.98
CA GLY A 39 9.79 -4.03 -4.28
C GLY A 39 8.54 -3.17 -4.44
N SER A 40 7.49 -3.67 -5.09
CA SER A 40 6.16 -3.06 -5.04
C SER A 40 5.23 -3.80 -4.08
N PHE A 41 4.25 -3.06 -3.55
CA PHE A 41 3.31 -3.56 -2.55
C PHE A 41 1.88 -3.13 -2.88
N TYR A 42 0.95 -4.07 -2.75
CA TYR A 42 -0.47 -3.80 -2.71
C TYR A 42 -0.89 -3.30 -1.33
N ILE A 43 -1.69 -2.24 -1.31
CA ILE A 43 -2.19 -1.57 -0.12
C ILE A 43 -3.71 -1.50 -0.20
N GLY A 44 -4.40 -2.26 0.64
CA GLY A 44 -5.84 -2.10 0.85
C GLY A 44 -6.12 -1.10 1.97
N PHE A 45 -6.98 -0.12 1.72
CA PHE A 45 -7.44 0.85 2.71
C PHE A 45 -8.93 1.15 2.51
N ASP A 46 -9.74 0.87 3.54
CA ASP A 46 -11.21 0.96 3.46
C ASP A 46 -11.77 0.11 2.30
N LEU A 47 -12.43 0.71 1.31
CA LEU A 47 -12.93 0.07 0.08
C LEU A 47 -12.01 0.31 -1.14
N ASP A 48 -10.93 1.07 -0.97
CA ASP A 48 -10.00 1.43 -2.03
C ASP A 48 -8.73 0.58 -1.97
N HIS A 49 -8.16 0.32 -3.16
CA HIS A 49 -6.89 -0.38 -3.32
C HIS A 49 -5.87 0.56 -3.96
N TYR A 50 -4.64 0.46 -3.48
CA TYR A 50 -3.49 1.24 -3.94
C TYR A 50 -2.30 0.32 -4.18
N VAL A 51 -1.35 0.80 -4.98
CA VAL A 51 -0.06 0.16 -5.22
C VAL A 51 1.04 1.14 -4.85
N LEU A 52 1.99 0.67 -4.05
CA LEU A 52 3.26 1.34 -3.82
C LEU A 52 4.29 0.77 -4.78
N SER A 53 4.87 1.62 -5.62
CA SER A 53 5.95 1.25 -6.53
C SER A 53 7.29 1.12 -5.77
N PRO A 54 8.29 0.41 -6.32
CA PRO A 54 9.64 0.37 -5.74
C PRO A 54 10.32 1.75 -5.68
N SER A 55 9.83 2.72 -6.47
CA SER A 55 10.27 4.12 -6.43
C SER A 55 9.73 4.88 -5.21
N GLY A 56 8.83 4.29 -4.43
CA GLY A 56 8.20 4.92 -3.26
C GLY A 56 6.95 5.74 -3.59
N GLU A 57 6.37 5.57 -4.78
CA GLU A 57 5.19 6.33 -5.22
C GLU A 57 3.91 5.51 -5.01
N ILE A 58 2.86 6.15 -4.50
CA ILE A 58 1.54 5.52 -4.33
C ILE A 58 0.63 5.92 -5.49
N ALA A 59 -0.01 4.93 -6.11
CA ALA A 59 -1.02 5.09 -7.12
C ALA A 59 -2.27 4.26 -6.76
N PRO A 60 -3.47 4.65 -7.20
CA PRO A 60 -4.65 3.80 -7.08
C PRO A 60 -4.42 2.55 -7.92
N ASP A 61 -4.75 1.40 -7.36
CA ASP A 61 -4.80 0.15 -8.08
C ASP A 61 -5.96 0.28 -9.08
N LYS A 62 -5.62 0.56 -10.34
CA LYS A 62 -6.61 0.56 -11.43
C LYS A 62 -6.98 -0.89 -11.70
N LEU A 63 -7.80 -1.48 -10.83
CA LEU A 63 -8.70 -2.54 -11.22
C LEU A 63 -9.61 -1.94 -12.29
N GLU A 64 -9.19 -2.06 -13.54
CA GLU A 64 -10.01 -1.76 -14.70
C GLU A 64 -11.26 -2.63 -14.61
N THR A 65 -12.37 -2.07 -14.10
CA THR A 65 -13.69 -2.62 -14.36
C THR A 65 -13.96 -2.42 -15.85
N SER A 66 -13.53 -3.38 -16.67
CA SER A 66 -14.01 -3.57 -18.04
C SER A 66 -15.09 -4.64 -18.07
#